data_AF-A0A656GDA3-F1
#
_entry.id   AF-A0A656GDA3-F1
#
_cell.length_a   1.000
_cell.length_b   1.000
_cell.length_c   1.000
_cell.angle_alpha   90.00
_cell.angle_beta   90.00
_cell.angle_gamma   90.00
#
_symmetry.space_group_name_H-M   'P 1'
#
loop_
_entity.id
_entity.type
_entity.pdbx_description
1 polymer ?
#
loop_
_entity_poly.entity_id
_entity_poly.type
_entity_poly.pdbx_seq_one_letter_code
_entity_poly.pdbx_strand_id
1 'polypeptide(L)' 'MALRKSSLDTAWQRFITSAIEDGTITAEQRFGLHDLKRRGITDTVGNRADKQEASGHRDGAMMDVYDLSVPLVNASQT' A
#
# COMPACT_ATOMS: atom_id res chain seq x y z
N MET A 1 -23.41 0.06 16.83
CA MET A 1 -22.22 -0.44 17.56
C MET A 1 -21.06 -0.41 16.59
N ALA A 2 -19.93 0.24 16.90
CA ALA A 2 -18.81 0.40 15.96
C ALA A 2 -17.91 -0.85 15.93
N LEU A 3 -17.34 -1.16 14.77
CA LEU A 3 -16.36 -2.24 14.59
C LEU A 3 -15.11 -1.97 15.46
N ARG A 4 -14.68 -2.96 16.23
CA ARG A 4 -13.43 -2.87 17.00
C ARG A 4 -12.24 -3.22 16.09
N LYS A 5 -11.14 -2.47 16.23
CA LYS A 5 -9.87 -2.73 15.51
C LYS A 5 -9.42 -4.18 15.68
N SER A 6 -9.43 -4.71 16.90
CA SER A 6 -9.01 -6.09 17.18
C SER A 6 -9.84 -7.15 16.45
N SER A 7 -11.14 -6.88 16.25
CA SER A 7 -12.02 -7.75 15.48
C SER A 7 -11.66 -7.74 14.00
N LEU A 8 -11.37 -6.55 13.44
CA LEU A 8 -10.91 -6.41 12.05
C LEU A 8 -9.56 -7.10 11.83
N ASP A 9 -8.60 -6.87 12.74
CA ASP A 9 -7.27 -7.49 12.67
C ASP A 9 -7.38 -9.02 12.68
N THR A 10 -8.23 -9.57 13.55
CA THR A 10 -8.47 -11.02 13.63
C THR A 10 -9.10 -11.57 12.36
N ALA A 11 -10.11 -10.88 11.82
CA ALA A 11 -10.76 -11.27 10.57
C ALA A 11 -9.76 -11.28 9.40
N TRP A 12 -8.88 -10.28 9.34
CA TRP A 12 -7.84 -10.21 8.32
C TRP A 12 -6.84 -11.35 8.40
N GLN A 13 -6.36 -11.69 9.60
CA GLN A 13 -5.43 -12.81 9.77
C GLN A 13 -6.04 -14.13 9.27
N ARG A 14 -7.32 -14.37 9.55
CA ARG A 14 -8.06 -15.55 9.07
C ARG A 14 -8.19 -15.54 7.55
N PHE A 15 -8.59 -14.42 6.97
CA PHE A 15 -8.71 -14.26 5.52
C PHE A 15 -7.40 -14.59 4.80
N ILE A 16 -6.28 -14.02 5.25
CA ILE A 16 -4.97 -14.28 4.64
C ILE A 16 -4.53 -15.73 4.81
N THR A 17 -4.78 -16.35 5.96
CA THR A 17 -4.46 -17.77 6.15
C THR A 17 -5.27 -18.65 5.20
N SER A 18 -6.58 -18.41 5.05
CA SER A 18 -7.40 -19.15 4.08
C SER A 18 -6.93 -18.96 2.63
N ALA A 19 -6.52 -17.73 2.26
CA ALA A 19 -5.98 -17.44 0.93
C ALA A 19 -4.61 -18.11 0.65
N ILE A 20 -3.88 -18.50 1.70
CA ILE A 20 -2.66 -19.31 1.56
C ILE A 20 -3.04 -20.80 1.43
N GLU A 21 -3.97 -21.27 2.25
CA GLU A 21 -4.45 -22.66 2.23
C GLU A 21 -5.10 -23.04 0.89
N ASP A 22 -5.83 -22.11 0.26
CA ASP A 22 -6.46 -22.31 -1.04
C ASP A 22 -5.52 -22.07 -2.25
N GLY A 23 -4.28 -21.61 -1.99
CA GLY A 23 -3.26 -21.37 -3.02
C GLY A 23 -3.41 -20.06 -3.80
N THR A 24 -4.31 -19.14 -3.39
CA THR A 24 -4.45 -17.81 -4.01
C THR A 24 -3.18 -16.99 -3.88
N ILE A 25 -2.48 -17.11 -2.76
CA ILE A 25 -1.16 -16.50 -2.52
C ILE A 25 -0.20 -17.50 -1.87
N THR A 26 1.10 -17.32 -2.06
CA THR A 26 2.11 -18.03 -1.27
C THR A 26 2.30 -17.38 0.10
N ALA A 27 2.97 -18.08 1.02
CA ALA A 27 3.28 -17.55 2.34
C ALA A 27 4.14 -16.27 2.27
N GLU A 28 5.04 -16.17 1.29
CA GLU A 28 5.92 -15.02 1.05
C GLU A 28 5.15 -13.82 0.47
N GLN A 29 4.00 -14.07 -0.15
CA GLN A 29 3.12 -13.03 -0.69
C GLN A 29 2.13 -12.47 0.35
N ARG A 30 2.23 -12.90 1.61
CA ARG A 30 1.43 -12.40 2.73
C ARG A 30 1.60 -10.89 2.92
N PHE A 31 0.48 -10.20 3.20
CA PHE A 31 0.46 -8.76 3.47
C PHE A 31 -0.54 -8.39 4.59
N GLY A 32 -0.29 -7.26 5.25
CA GLY A 32 -1.14 -6.73 6.31
C GLY A 32 -2.20 -5.75 5.79
N LEU A 33 -3.16 -5.40 6.64
CA LEU A 33 -4.16 -4.36 6.32
C LEU A 33 -3.53 -3.03 5.95
N HIS A 34 -2.38 -2.67 6.54
CA HIS A 34 -1.68 -1.43 6.23
C HIS A 34 -1.12 -1.42 4.79
N ASP A 35 -0.78 -2.59 4.24
CA ASP A 35 -0.25 -2.70 2.88
C ASP A 35 -1.30 -2.31 1.83
N LEU A 36 -2.59 -2.44 2.14
CA LEU A 36 -3.66 -1.91 1.28
C LEU A 36 -3.56 -0.40 1.11
N LYS A 37 -3.34 0.33 2.22
CA LYS A 37 -3.14 1.78 2.18
C LYS A 37 -1.88 2.11 1.39
N ARG A 38 -0.77 1.43 1.69
CA ARG A 38 0.51 1.63 0.99
C ARG A 38 0.35 1.46 -0.52
N ARG A 39 -0.21 0.34 -0.94
CA ARG A 39 -0.42 0.02 -2.36
C ARG A 39 -1.39 1.00 -3.02
N GLY A 40 -2.45 1.40 -2.33
CA GLY A 40 -3.37 2.43 -2.81
C GLY A 40 -2.65 3.75 -3.12
N ILE A 41 -1.73 4.19 -2.26
CA ILE A 41 -0.99 5.45 -2.49
C ILE A 41 -0.01 5.31 -3.67
N THR A 42 0.72 4.21 -3.72
CA THR A 42 1.71 3.94 -4.78
C THR A 42 1.04 3.78 -6.14
N ASP A 43 0.03 2.91 -6.25
CA ASP A 43 -0.53 2.48 -7.54
C ASP A 43 -1.58 3.44 -8.11
N THR A 44 -2.19 4.30 -7.28
CA THR A 44 -3.19 5.27 -7.77
C THR A 44 -2.51 6.23 -8.75
N VAL A 45 -3.08 6.42 -9.93
CA VAL A 45 -2.61 7.45 -10.88
C VAL A 45 -3.15 8.80 -10.43
N GLY A 46 -2.32 9.84 -10.48
CA GLY A 46 -2.72 11.20 -10.09
C GLY A 46 -1.56 12.03 -9.61
N ASN A 47 -1.85 13.27 -9.21
CA ASN A 47 -0.83 14.16 -8.67
C ASN A 47 -0.55 13.84 -7.18
N ARG A 48 0.57 14.35 -6.68
CA ARG A 48 1.03 14.10 -5.30
C ARG A 48 0.09 14.68 -4.24
N ALA A 49 -0.50 15.84 -4.48
CA ALA A 49 -1.36 16.52 -3.52
C ALA A 49 -2.65 15.73 -3.27
N ASP A 50 -3.30 15.27 -4.33
CA ASP A 50 -4.53 14.46 -4.25
C ASP A 50 -4.28 13.16 -3.47
N LYS A 51 -3.14 12.50 -3.74
CA LYS A 51 -2.73 11.30 -3.01
C LYS A 51 -2.46 11.59 -1.53
N GLN A 52 -1.85 12.72 -1.21
CA GLN A 52 -1.57 13.12 0.17
C GLN A 52 -2.86 13.36 0.95
N GLU A 53 -3.81 14.09 0.34
CA GLU A 53 -5.12 14.35 0.92
C GLU A 53 -5.90 13.04 1.14
N ALA A 54 -6.01 12.20 0.10
CA ALA A 54 -6.74 10.93 0.17
C ALA A 54 -6.16 9.95 1.20
N SER A 55 -4.84 9.99 1.41
CA SER A 55 -4.16 9.13 2.39
C SER A 55 -4.08 9.72 3.80
N GLY A 56 -4.48 10.99 3.97
CA GLY A 56 -4.49 11.69 5.25
C GLY A 56 -3.11 11.99 5.82
N HIS A 57 -2.07 12.07 4.97
CA HIS A 57 -0.72 12.42 5.43
C HIS A 57 -0.62 13.92 5.71
N ARG A 58 -0.24 14.26 6.95
CA ARG A 58 -0.05 15.67 7.36
C ARG A 58 1.20 16.29 6.72
N ASP A 59 2.26 15.51 6.63
CA ASP A 59 3.54 15.93 6.07
C ASP A 59 3.69 15.38 4.65
N GLY A 60 4.00 16.27 3.72
CA GLY A 60 4.26 15.92 2.33
C GLY A 60 5.51 15.07 2.15
N ALA A 61 6.50 15.15 3.04
CA ALA A 61 7.73 14.34 2.96
C ALA A 61 7.44 12.82 3.05
N MET A 62 6.37 12.43 3.76
CA MET A 62 5.99 11.01 3.87
C MET A 62 5.55 10.40 2.52
N MET A 63 5.21 11.24 1.54
CA MET A 63 4.81 10.76 0.22
C MET A 63 5.99 10.27 -0.62
N ASP A 64 7.24 10.64 -0.27
CA ASP A 64 8.44 10.20 -1.01
C ASP A 64 8.63 8.68 -0.93
N VAL A 65 8.22 8.05 0.17
CA VAL A 65 8.31 6.58 0.35
C VAL A 65 7.44 5.82 -0.66
N TYR A 66 6.45 6.48 -1.26
CA TYR A 66 5.51 5.87 -2.19
C TYR A 66 5.77 6.23 -3.65
N ASP A 67 6.68 7.18 -3.92
CA ASP A 67 7.08 7.53 -5.27
C ASP A 67 8.16 6.54 -5.76
N LEU A 68 7.72 5.57 -6.56
CA LEU A 68 8.59 4.58 -7.18
C LEU A 68 8.95 4.94 -8.63
N SER A 69 8.74 6.20 -9.03
CA SER A 69 9.08 6.63 -10.39
C SER A 69 10.60 6.61 -10.60
N VAL A 70 11.01 6.17 -11.79
CA VAL A 70 12.42 6.16 -12.17
C VAL A 70 12.73 7.50 -12.86
N PRO A 71 13.74 8.26 -12.40
CA PRO A 71 14.11 9.51 -13.04
C PRO A 71 14.49 9.28 -14.51
N LEU A 72 13.83 10.01 -15.41
CA LEU A 72 14.21 10.04 -16.81
C LEU A 72 15.40 11.00 -16.97
N VAL A 73 16.56 10.45 -17.32
CA VAL A 73 17.77 11.22 -17.60
C VAL A 73 18.16 11.05 -19.07
N ASN A 74 18.74 12.10 -19.65
CA ASN A 74 19.27 12.02 -21.01
C ASN A 74 20.47 11.06 -21.04
N ALA A 75 20.60 10.29 -22.12
CA ALA A 75 21.80 9.49 -22.35
C ALA A 75 23.04 10.40 -22.40
N SER A 76 24.13 9.99 -21.76
CA SER A 76 25.41 10.71 -21.86
C SER A 76 25.81 10.84 -23.33
N GLN A 77 25.95 12.08 -23.80
CA GLN A 77 26.59 12.34 -25.08
C GLN A 77 28.09 12.10 -24.90
N THR A 78 28.64 11.18 -25.68
CA THR A 78 30.09 10.90 -25.76
C THR A 78 30.71 11.80 -26.82
#